data_AF-A0A173TJX6-F1
#
_entry.id   AF-A0A173TJX6-F1
#
_cell.length_a   1.000
_cell.length_b   1.000
_cell.length_c   1.000
_cell.angle_alpha   90.00
_cell.angle_beta   90.00
_cell.angle_gamma   90.00
#
_symmetry.space_group_name_H-M   'P 1'
#
loop_
_entity.id
_entity.type
_entity.pdbx_description
1 polymer ?
#
loop_
_entity_poly.entity_id
_entity_poly.type
_entity_poly.pdbx_seq_one_letter_code
_entity_poly.pdbx_strand_id
1 'polypeptide(L)'
;MDLVNTYEKIFETVLHNYTCDDVELNLLHFEFPVHAKKAELLEIYAKLVKTINGDDVVYLTNIQKFVDGHGATYISGTVAEPDLSDFEDDFHGNFSEFLTRCFKDRIDWYRISQNEELGKFPHGGVFGEKLELIV
;
A
#
# COMPACT_ATOMS: atom_id res chain seq x y z
N MET A 1 -18.79 16.37 -7.03
CA MET A 1 -18.32 15.28 -6.18
C MET A 1 -18.36 15.79 -4.75
N ASP A 2 -19.13 15.12 -3.90
CA ASP A 2 -19.19 15.46 -2.49
C ASP A 2 -17.88 15.05 -1.80
N LEU A 3 -17.43 15.85 -0.85
CA LEU A 3 -16.22 15.59 -0.09
C LEU A 3 -16.42 14.36 0.81
N VAL A 4 -15.55 13.35 0.69
CA VAL A 4 -15.57 12.19 1.57
C VAL A 4 -14.55 12.40 2.69
N ASN A 5 -15.01 12.42 3.94
CA ASN A 5 -14.21 12.89 5.08
C ASN A 5 -14.18 11.95 6.28
N THR A 6 -14.77 10.76 6.17
CA THR A 6 -14.76 9.77 7.26
C THR A 6 -14.09 8.50 6.79
N TYR A 7 -13.30 7.89 7.66
CA TYR A 7 -12.64 6.61 7.43
C TYR A 7 -13.53 5.58 6.72
N GLU A 8 -14.71 5.31 7.30
CA GLU A 8 -15.65 4.31 6.77
C GLU A 8 -16.11 4.63 5.35
N LYS A 9 -16.54 5.87 5.09
CA LYS A 9 -16.96 6.27 3.74
C LYS A 9 -15.85 6.22 2.71
N ILE A 10 -14.61 6.58 3.07
CA ILE A 10 -13.47 6.49 2.15
C ILE A 10 -13.21 5.02 1.81
N PHE A 11 -13.19 4.15 2.83
CA PHE A 11 -13.02 2.71 2.65
C PHE A 11 -14.13 2.09 1.77
N GLU A 12 -15.40 2.37 2.10
CA GLU A 12 -16.55 1.86 1.35
C GLU A 12 -16.59 2.38 -0.10
N THR A 13 -16.18 3.63 -0.33
CA THR A 13 -16.08 4.20 -1.68
C THR A 13 -15.09 3.40 -2.54
N VAL A 14 -13.88 3.13 -2.01
CA VAL A 14 -12.89 2.36 -2.79
C VAL A 14 -13.37 0.92 -3.00
N LEU A 15 -13.96 0.29 -1.98
CA LEU A 15 -14.47 -1.07 -2.11
C LEU A 15 -15.59 -1.16 -3.14
N HIS A 16 -16.51 -0.19 -3.15
CA HIS A 16 -17.57 -0.09 -4.17
C HIS A 16 -16.97 0.07 -5.57
N ASN A 17 -16.03 0.99 -5.75
CA ASN A 17 -15.36 1.21 -7.04
C ASN A 17 -14.69 -0.08 -7.52
N TYR A 18 -13.95 -0.77 -6.65
CA TYR A 18 -13.32 -2.06 -6.96
C TYR A 18 -14.34 -3.13 -7.34
N THR A 19 -15.45 -3.28 -6.60
CA THR A 19 -16.46 -4.31 -6.90
C THR A 19 -17.22 -4.09 -8.21
N CYS A 20 -17.21 -2.87 -8.74
CA CYS A 20 -17.84 -2.53 -10.00
C CYS A 20 -16.94 -2.82 -11.22
N ASP A 21 -15.63 -2.92 -11.04
CA ASP A 21 -14.65 -3.08 -12.11
C ASP A 21 -13.96 -4.47 -12.02
N ASP A 22 -13.93 -5.21 -13.14
CA ASP A 22 -13.26 -6.54 -13.22
C ASP A 22 -11.74 -6.38 -13.45
N VAL A 23 -11.12 -5.48 -12.69
CA VAL A 23 -9.70 -5.09 -12.84
C VAL A 23 -8.98 -5.17 -11.51
N GLU A 24 -7.66 -5.39 -11.56
CA GLU A 24 -6.82 -5.37 -10.37
C GLU A 24 -6.88 -3.99 -9.69
N LEU A 25 -6.82 -3.96 -8.35
CA LEU A 25 -6.78 -2.74 -7.55
C LEU A 25 -5.63 -1.81 -8.02
N ASN A 26 -6.01 -0.76 -8.74
CA ASN A 26 -5.12 0.28 -9.27
C ASN A 26 -5.55 1.68 -8.79
N LEU A 27 -4.79 2.71 -9.18
CA LEU A 27 -5.00 4.10 -8.76
C LEU A 27 -6.36 4.70 -9.14
N LEU A 28 -7.02 4.20 -10.20
CA LEU A 28 -8.30 4.73 -10.66
C LEU A 28 -9.41 4.57 -9.60
N HIS A 29 -9.36 3.50 -8.81
CA HIS A 29 -10.31 3.29 -7.71
C HIS A 29 -10.20 4.35 -6.60
N PHE A 30 -9.09 5.09 -6.56
CA PHE A 30 -8.80 6.13 -5.58
C PHE A 30 -9.00 7.55 -6.17
N GLU A 31 -9.52 7.69 -7.39
CA GLU A 31 -9.72 9.01 -8.03
C GLU A 31 -10.96 9.75 -7.51
N PHE A 32 -10.92 10.18 -6.24
CA PHE A 32 -11.96 11.01 -5.64
C PHE A 32 -11.41 11.94 -4.55
N PRO A 33 -12.10 13.07 -4.26
CA PRO A 33 -11.64 14.03 -3.28
C PRO A 33 -11.83 13.51 -1.84
N VAL A 34 -10.79 13.66 -1.03
CA VAL A 34 -10.76 13.32 0.40
C VAL A 34 -10.31 14.51 1.25
N HIS A 35 -10.79 14.54 2.49
CA HIS A 35 -10.25 15.40 3.55
C HIS A 35 -10.13 14.57 4.83
N ALA A 36 -8.90 14.15 5.14
CA ALA A 36 -8.58 13.30 6.28
C ALA A 36 -7.10 13.44 6.65
N LYS A 37 -6.71 12.94 7.82
CA LYS A 37 -5.29 12.86 8.19
C LYS A 37 -4.54 11.97 7.22
N LYS A 38 -3.32 12.35 6.84
CA LYS A 38 -2.48 11.54 5.98
C LYS A 38 -2.25 10.13 6.56
N ALA A 39 -2.08 10.01 7.88
CA ALA A 39 -1.94 8.72 8.56
C ALA A 39 -3.19 7.84 8.38
N GLU A 40 -4.38 8.41 8.52
CA GLU A 40 -5.64 7.69 8.30
C GLU A 40 -5.78 7.23 6.83
N LEU A 41 -5.41 8.08 5.87
CA LEU A 41 -5.41 7.70 4.45
C LEU A 41 -4.48 6.51 4.17
N LEU A 42 -3.31 6.46 4.80
CA LEU A 42 -2.38 5.35 4.70
C LEU A 42 -2.92 4.07 5.36
N GLU A 43 -3.55 4.19 6.52
CA GLU A 43 -4.22 3.07 7.20
C GLU A 43 -5.38 2.50 6.38
N ILE A 44 -6.20 3.37 5.76
CA ILE A 44 -7.29 2.97 4.86
C ILE A 44 -6.71 2.19 3.68
N TYR A 45 -5.66 2.69 3.06
CA TYR A 45 -4.99 2.01 1.95
C TYR A 45 -4.47 0.63 2.35
N ALA A 46 -3.75 0.53 3.48
CA ALA A 46 -3.24 -0.75 3.98
C ALA A 46 -4.37 -1.76 4.26
N LYS A 47 -5.47 -1.29 4.86
CA LYS A 47 -6.65 -2.13 5.12
C LYS A 47 -7.33 -2.59 3.83
N LEU A 48 -7.40 -1.74 2.80
CA LEU A 48 -7.97 -2.10 1.49
C LEU A 48 -7.12 -3.16 0.80
N VAL A 49 -5.80 -2.98 0.74
CA VAL A 49 -4.86 -3.97 0.20
C VAL A 49 -5.02 -5.32 0.93
N LYS A 50 -5.14 -5.29 2.26
CA LYS A 50 -5.39 -6.50 3.04
C LYS A 50 -6.73 -7.15 2.75
N THR A 51 -7.79 -6.35 2.65
CA THR A 51 -9.15 -6.84 2.46
C THR A 51 -9.36 -7.43 1.06
N ILE A 52 -8.77 -6.80 0.05
CA ILE A 52 -8.96 -7.16 -1.36
C ILE A 52 -7.96 -8.25 -1.79
N ASN A 53 -6.68 -8.09 -1.47
CA ASN A 53 -5.62 -8.99 -1.95
C ASN A 53 -5.17 -10.02 -0.90
N GLY A 54 -5.44 -9.77 0.39
CA GLY A 54 -4.84 -10.55 1.48
C GLY A 54 -3.42 -10.12 1.86
N ASP A 55 -2.87 -9.13 1.15
CA ASP A 55 -1.48 -8.66 1.31
C ASP A 55 -1.34 -7.66 2.46
N ASP A 56 -0.14 -7.55 3.03
CA ASP A 56 0.17 -6.51 4.02
C ASP A 56 0.97 -5.37 3.37
N VAL A 57 0.69 -4.13 3.79
CA VAL A 57 1.53 -2.97 3.47
C VAL A 57 2.46 -2.71 4.65
N VAL A 58 3.77 -2.78 4.41
CA VAL A 58 4.77 -2.62 5.48
C VAL A 58 5.83 -1.60 5.10
N TYR A 59 6.45 -1.04 6.15
CA TYR A 59 7.68 -0.27 6.05
C TYR A 59 8.87 -1.19 6.41
N LEU A 60 9.82 -1.32 5.49
CA LEU A 60 11.02 -2.14 5.68
C LEU A 60 12.26 -1.27 5.88
N THR A 61 13.13 -1.72 6.77
CA THR A 61 14.50 -1.19 6.95
C THR A 61 15.53 -2.28 6.70
N ASN A 62 16.81 -1.91 6.57
CA ASN A 62 17.91 -2.84 6.28
C ASN A 62 17.62 -3.71 5.04
N ILE A 63 17.07 -3.09 4.00
CA ILE A 63 16.58 -3.77 2.81
C ILE A 63 17.73 -4.42 2.04
N GLN A 64 17.59 -5.70 1.74
CA GLN A 64 18.49 -6.47 0.91
C GLN A 64 17.73 -7.03 -0.28
N LYS A 65 18.30 -6.90 -1.47
CA LYS A 65 17.73 -7.43 -2.71
C LYS A 65 18.53 -8.64 -3.16
N PHE A 66 17.81 -9.70 -3.52
CA PHE A 66 18.37 -10.94 -4.03
C PHE A 66 17.78 -11.23 -5.40
N VAL A 67 18.54 -11.91 -6.25
CA VAL A 67 18.03 -12.45 -7.51
C VAL A 67 18.36 -13.94 -7.51
N ASP A 68 17.36 -14.80 -7.75
CA ASP A 68 17.62 -16.24 -7.84
C ASP A 68 18.22 -16.63 -9.20
N GLY A 69 18.55 -17.92 -9.34
CA GLY A 69 19.07 -18.48 -10.59
C GLY A 69 18.08 -18.45 -11.77
N HIS A 70 16.82 -18.09 -11.55
CA HIS A 70 15.77 -17.95 -12.56
C HIS A 70 15.48 -16.47 -12.90
N GLY A 71 16.14 -15.52 -12.23
CA GLY A 71 15.97 -14.09 -12.45
C GLY A 71 14.84 -13.45 -11.62
N ALA A 72 14.19 -14.19 -10.72
CA ALA A 72 13.21 -13.61 -9.82
C ALA A 72 13.90 -12.77 -8.75
N THR A 73 13.37 -11.57 -8.47
CA THR A 73 13.92 -10.65 -7.46
C THR A 73 13.18 -10.80 -6.14
N TYR A 74 13.93 -10.92 -5.05
CA TYR A 74 13.42 -11.04 -3.68
C TYR A 74 13.93 -9.88 -2.83
N ILE A 75 13.16 -9.51 -1.83
CA ILE A 75 13.47 -8.38 -0.95
C ILE A 75 13.35 -8.84 0.49
N SER A 76 14.46 -8.86 1.23
CA SER A 76 14.44 -9.09 2.68
C SER A 76 14.64 -7.78 3.41
N GLY A 77 14.02 -7.62 4.58
CA GLY A 77 14.16 -6.44 5.41
C GLY A 77 13.61 -6.70 6.81
N THR A 78 13.81 -5.73 7.69
CA THR A 78 13.21 -5.71 9.03
C THR A 78 11.99 -4.82 9.00
N VAL A 79 10.81 -5.37 9.35
CA VAL A 79 9.60 -4.57 9.55
C VAL A 79 9.85 -3.58 10.67
N ALA A 80 9.62 -2.29 10.38
CA ALA A 80 9.79 -1.21 11.34
C ALA A 80 8.54 -0.33 11.36
N GLU A 81 8.35 0.38 12.45
CA GLU A 81 7.38 1.46 12.53
C GLU A 81 7.93 2.65 11.72
N PRO A 82 7.22 3.14 10.69
CA PRO A 82 7.64 4.30 9.93
C PRO A 82 7.57 5.56 10.79
N ASP A 83 8.47 6.50 10.56
CA ASP A 83 8.30 7.86 11.07
C ASP A 83 7.17 8.54 10.27
N LEU A 84 6.05 8.76 10.96
CA LEU A 84 4.83 9.38 10.42
C LEU A 84 4.66 10.82 10.89
N SER A 85 5.70 11.48 11.38
CA SER A 85 5.63 12.91 11.79
C SER A 85 5.14 13.82 10.65
N ASP A 86 5.56 13.59 9.40
CA ASP A 86 5.07 14.31 8.22
C ASP A 86 3.58 14.01 7.87
N PHE A 87 2.96 13.04 8.56
CA PHE A 87 1.59 12.58 8.36
C PHE A 87 0.60 13.08 9.41
N GLU A 88 1.05 13.94 10.35
CA GLU A 88 0.18 14.54 11.37
C GLU A 88 -0.81 15.57 10.79
N ASP A 89 -0.48 16.16 9.63
CA ASP A 89 -1.34 17.11 8.94
C ASP A 89 -2.52 16.45 8.22
N ASP A 90 -3.61 17.20 8.11
CA ASP A 90 -4.72 16.89 7.22
C ASP A 90 -4.28 17.04 5.75
N PHE A 91 -4.74 16.10 4.92
CA PHE A 91 -4.64 16.18 3.47
C PHE A 91 -6.00 16.52 2.89
N HIS A 92 -6.03 17.50 1.98
CA HIS A 92 -7.20 17.84 1.19
C HIS A 92 -6.81 17.79 -0.29
N GLY A 93 -7.38 16.84 -1.03
CA GLY A 93 -7.04 16.61 -2.43
C GLY A 93 -7.58 15.29 -2.93
N ASN A 94 -7.09 14.82 -4.09
CA ASN A 94 -7.47 13.52 -4.62
C ASN A 94 -6.72 12.40 -3.87
N PHE A 95 -7.39 11.31 -3.50
CA PHE A 95 -6.74 10.21 -2.80
C PHE A 95 -5.66 9.53 -3.66
N SER A 96 -5.85 9.40 -4.98
CA SER A 96 -4.82 8.89 -5.89
C SER A 96 -3.56 9.78 -5.92
N GLU A 97 -3.73 11.10 -5.80
CA GLU A 97 -2.63 12.06 -5.71
C GLU A 97 -1.86 11.92 -4.38
N PHE A 98 -2.57 11.71 -3.27
CA PHE A 98 -1.96 11.39 -1.98
C PHE A 98 -1.11 10.12 -2.08
N LEU A 99 -1.68 9.02 -2.59
CA LEU A 99 -0.95 7.75 -2.73
C LEU A 99 0.27 7.92 -3.62
N THR A 100 0.10 8.62 -4.75
CA THR A 100 1.21 8.97 -5.66
C THR A 100 2.31 9.70 -4.90
N ARG A 101 2.01 10.75 -4.15
CA ARG A 101 3.04 11.47 -3.39
C ARG A 101 3.63 10.66 -2.25
N CYS A 102 2.83 9.80 -1.62
CA CYS A 102 3.24 8.98 -0.49
C CYS A 102 4.30 7.94 -0.91
N PHE A 103 4.12 7.32 -2.09
CA PHE A 103 4.97 6.22 -2.54
C PHE A 103 5.93 6.58 -3.68
N LYS A 104 5.72 7.70 -4.37
CA LYS A 104 6.66 8.21 -5.37
C LYS A 104 7.99 8.51 -4.68
N ASP A 105 9.02 7.79 -5.12
CA ASP A 105 10.40 7.85 -4.63
C ASP A 105 10.66 7.20 -3.25
N ARG A 106 9.66 6.64 -2.56
CA ARG A 106 9.90 5.90 -1.30
C ARG A 106 10.21 4.43 -1.58
N ILE A 107 11.48 4.07 -1.41
CA ILE A 107 11.97 2.69 -1.60
C ILE A 107 11.73 1.77 -0.40
N ASP A 108 11.13 2.27 0.67
CA ASP A 108 11.00 1.56 1.94
C ASP A 108 9.61 0.95 2.17
N TRP A 109 8.62 1.29 1.35
CA TRP A 109 7.25 0.78 1.45
C TRP A 109 7.02 -0.39 0.50
N TYR A 110 6.52 -1.50 1.04
CA TYR A 110 6.34 -2.77 0.33
C TYR A 110 4.96 -3.38 0.56
N ARG A 111 4.46 -4.07 -0.47
CA ARG A 111 3.31 -4.97 -0.39
C ARG A 111 3.83 -6.39 -0.25
N ILE A 112 3.55 -7.04 0.88
CA ILE A 112 3.93 -8.43 1.15
C ILE A 112 2.73 -9.32 0.88
N SER A 113 2.84 -10.23 -0.08
CA SER A 113 1.78 -11.19 -0.31
C SER A 113 1.81 -12.32 0.71
N GLN A 114 0.67 -12.57 1.35
CA GLN A 114 0.51 -13.69 2.27
C GLN A 114 0.08 -14.99 1.57
N ASN A 115 -0.24 -14.93 0.27
CA ASN A 115 -0.72 -16.08 -0.50
C ASN A 115 0.41 -16.94 -1.07
N GLU A 116 1.62 -16.39 -1.20
CA GLU A 116 2.81 -17.21 -1.42
C GLU A 116 3.21 -17.82 -0.08
N GLU A 117 3.31 -19.14 -0.02
CA GLU A 117 3.69 -19.89 1.16
C GLU A 117 4.86 -19.19 1.86
N LEU A 118 4.63 -18.63 3.06
CA LEU A 118 5.65 -18.21 4.02
C LEU A 118 6.48 -19.44 4.41
N GLY A 119 7.30 -19.89 3.47
CA GLY A 119 7.69 -21.26 3.31
C GLY A 119 9.18 -21.34 3.04
N LYS A 120 9.96 -21.09 4.10
CA LYS A 120 11.34 -21.58 4.24
C LYS A 120 12.37 -20.97 3.26
N PHE A 121 12.54 -19.66 3.27
CA PHE A 121 13.85 -19.12 2.89
C PHE A 121 14.82 -19.26 4.07
N PRO A 122 16.09 -19.67 3.85
CA PRO A 122 17.05 -20.00 4.91
C PRO A 122 17.42 -18.84 5.87
N HIS A 123 16.83 -17.67 5.70
CA HIS A 123 17.15 -16.45 6.46
C HIS A 123 15.92 -15.69 7.00
N GLY A 124 14.72 -16.27 6.97
CA GLY A 124 13.51 -15.57 7.45
C GLY A 124 13.12 -14.34 6.62
N GLY A 125 13.54 -14.30 5.35
CA GLY A 125 13.16 -13.25 4.41
C GLY A 125 11.67 -13.28 4.09
N VAL A 126 11.11 -12.11 3.86
CA VAL A 126 9.70 -11.95 3.46
C VAL A 126 9.65 -11.76 1.94
N PHE A 127 8.58 -12.19 1.28
CA PHE A 127 8.37 -11.87 -0.13
C PHE A 127 7.51 -10.61 -0.22
N GLY A 128 8.00 -9.59 -0.92
CA GLY A 128 7.25 -8.37 -1.11
C GLY A 128 7.60 -7.69 -2.42
N GLU A 129 6.57 -7.19 -3.08
CA GLU A 129 6.71 -6.31 -4.23
C GLU A 129 6.87 -4.89 -3.71
N LYS A 130 7.75 -4.11 -4.34
CA LYS A 130 7.79 -2.67 -4.09
C LYS A 130 6.37 -2.14 -4.36
N LEU A 131 5.90 -1.21 -3.52
CA LEU A 131 4.66 -0.50 -3.80
C LEU A 131 4.86 0.35 -5.06
N GLU A 132 4.59 -0.26 -6.21
CA GLU A 132 4.47 0.39 -7.49
C GLU A 132 2.98 0.64 -7.73
N LEU A 133 2.63 1.92 -7.78
CA LEU A 133 1.26 2.31 -8.04
C LEU A 133 0.94 1.98 -9.50
N ILE A 134 0.08 0.99 -9.69
CA ILE A 134 -0.46 0.63 -11.00
C ILE A 134 -1.42 1.76 -11.39
N VAL A 135 -1.14 2.43 -12.52
CA VAL A 135 -1.98 3.46 -13.14
C VAL A 135 -2.89 2.81 -14.15
#